data_AF-A0A8J9Y075-F1
#
_entry.id   AF-A0A8J9Y075-F1
#
_cell.length_a   1.000
_cell.length_b   1.000
_cell.length_c   1.000
_cell.angle_alpha   90.00
_cell.angle_beta   90.00
_cell.angle_gamma   90.00
#
_symmetry.space_group_name_H-M   'P 1'
#
loop_
_entity.id
_entity.type
_entity.pdbx_description
1 polymer ?
#
loop_
_entity_poly.entity_id
_entity_poly.type
_entity_poly.pdbx_seq_one_letter_code
_entity_poly.pdbx_strand_id
1 'polypeptide(L)'
;MDGFTQRPLPPNKKIKIDQQLITMIAKEYHPLNIVNDTEFKKFVALLNSSYSLPTRKTLSESLLPQRYLQLKEQVKNEISKAPAVCITTDSWTSYNNESFIAITAHYIDLEAVESNTLYAESTILDPRFKGKGFCDESKYERALASLKLKVGAMRIHAPESTPIRTEPIPIPSSSTNKEPSIWSDFDEEVASLVPENSTAAGIVEVDKYIQEPILHRLEDPLLWWHTRKSVYPLLYQYILKRLNIVATSVPCERIFSKAGLTLTDRRRRLKAAKVSMLLFIGSNLK
;
A
#
# COMPACT_ATOMS: atom_id res chain seq x y z
N MET A 1 57.55 2.85 12.09
CA MET A 1 57.11 1.60 11.46
C MET A 1 56.04 1.01 12.37
N ASP A 2 54.78 1.37 12.17
CA ASP A 2 53.68 0.78 12.93
C ASP A 2 52.91 -0.16 12.02
N GLY A 3 53.38 -1.40 11.97
CA GLY A 3 52.77 -2.50 11.23
C GLY A 3 51.51 -2.99 11.92
N PHE A 4 50.44 -2.18 11.93
CA PHE A 4 49.11 -2.69 12.20
C PHE A 4 48.66 -3.47 10.96
N THR A 5 48.87 -4.79 10.99
CA THR A 5 48.28 -5.68 10.00
C THR A 5 46.76 -5.52 10.04
N GLN A 6 46.18 -5.05 8.92
CA GLN A 6 44.74 -4.93 8.80
C GLN A 6 44.07 -6.28 8.99
N ARG A 7 43.17 -6.37 9.96
CA ARG A 7 42.42 -7.59 10.24
C ARG A 7 41.62 -7.97 8.98
N PRO A 8 41.74 -9.22 8.49
CA PRO A 8 41.02 -9.65 7.30
C PRO A 8 39.51 -9.60 7.53
N LEU A 9 38.76 -9.19 6.51
CA LEU A 9 37.31 -9.09 6.58
C LEU A 9 36.68 -10.49 6.71
N PRO A 10 35.79 -10.72 7.69
CA PRO A 10 35.10 -12.00 7.81
C PRO A 10 34.34 -12.36 6.51
N PRO A 11 34.37 -13.62 6.04
CA PRO A 11 33.74 -14.02 4.78
C PRO A 11 32.26 -13.65 4.69
N ASN A 12 31.50 -13.85 5.78
CA ASN A 12 30.08 -13.51 5.84
C ASN A 12 29.82 -12.01 5.67
N LYS A 13 30.72 -11.16 6.20
CA LYS A 13 30.62 -9.70 6.04
C LYS A 13 30.94 -9.31 4.60
N LYS A 14 31.94 -9.94 3.97
CA LYS A 14 32.26 -9.72 2.55
C LYS A 14 31.07 -10.05 1.64
N ILE A 15 30.46 -11.21 1.82
CA ILE A 15 29.30 -11.66 1.02
C ILE A 15 28.15 -10.65 1.11
N LYS A 16 27.85 -10.15 2.32
CA LYS A 16 26.81 -9.13 2.52
C LYS A 16 27.13 -7.83 1.78
N ILE A 17 28.38 -7.36 1.82
CA ILE A 17 28.79 -6.14 1.11
C ILE A 17 28.70 -6.35 -0.41
N ASP A 18 29.17 -7.49 -0.93
CA ASP A 18 29.10 -7.81 -2.36
C ASP A 18 27.64 -7.88 -2.86
N GLN A 19 26.73 -8.45 -2.06
CA GLN A 19 25.29 -8.48 -2.35
C GLN A 19 24.66 -7.09 -2.33
N GLN A 20 25.04 -6.23 -1.37
CA GLN A 20 24.56 -4.85 -1.31
C GLN A 20 25.07 -4.03 -2.51
N LEU A 21 26.31 -4.25 -2.95
CA LEU A 21 26.88 -3.61 -4.13
C LEU A 21 26.10 -3.96 -5.41
N ILE A 22 25.75 -5.23 -5.61
CA ILE A 22 24.88 -5.65 -6.73
C ILE A 22 23.50 -5.00 -6.63
N THR A 23 22.95 -4.92 -5.42
CA THR A 23 21.64 -4.31 -5.18
C THR A 23 21.66 -2.83 -5.53
N MET A 24 22.69 -2.09 -5.11
CA MET A 24 22.89 -0.69 -5.47
C MET A 24 23.03 -0.51 -6.99
N ILE A 25 23.82 -1.35 -7.66
CA ILE A 25 23.98 -1.34 -9.11
C ILE A 25 22.64 -1.57 -9.83
N ALA A 26 21.82 -2.49 -9.33
CA ALA A 26 20.54 -2.81 -9.95
C ALA A 26 19.45 -1.75 -9.68
N LYS A 27 19.28 -1.32 -8.41
CA LYS A 27 18.24 -0.35 -8.00
C LYS A 27 18.54 1.08 -8.44
N GLU A 28 19.81 1.50 -8.42
CA GLU A 28 20.24 2.87 -8.72
C GLU A 28 20.85 3.03 -10.12
N TYR A 29 20.71 2.01 -10.97
CA TYR A 29 21.12 2.05 -12.39
C TYR A 29 22.62 2.36 -12.64
N HIS A 30 23.51 2.15 -11.66
CA HIS A 30 24.94 2.40 -11.83
C HIS A 30 25.62 1.42 -12.81
N PRO A 31 26.50 1.86 -13.73
CA PRO A 31 27.21 0.94 -14.60
C PRO A 31 28.03 -0.09 -13.80
N LEU A 32 28.12 -1.34 -14.28
CA LEU A 32 28.98 -2.38 -13.66
C LEU A 32 30.45 -1.96 -13.57
N ASN A 33 30.87 -0.95 -14.34
CA ASN A 33 32.21 -0.40 -14.30
C ASN A 33 32.48 0.51 -13.10
N ILE A 34 31.48 0.81 -12.25
CA ILE A 34 31.66 1.64 -11.05
C ILE A 34 32.77 1.10 -10.13
N VAL A 35 32.97 -0.21 -10.08
CA VAL A 35 34.06 -0.82 -9.30
C VAL A 35 35.46 -0.50 -9.82
N ASN A 36 35.56 0.03 -11.04
CA ASN A 36 36.83 0.48 -11.61
C ASN A 36 37.07 1.98 -11.41
N ASP A 37 36.06 2.73 -10.96
CA ASP A 37 36.15 4.16 -10.71
C ASP A 37 37.15 4.47 -9.58
N THR A 38 38.05 5.41 -9.83
CA THR A 38 39.16 5.72 -8.92
C THR A 38 38.68 6.35 -7.62
N GLU A 39 37.73 7.28 -7.68
CA GLU A 39 37.24 7.96 -6.48
C GLU A 39 36.31 7.05 -5.67
N PHE A 40 35.52 6.21 -6.34
CA PHE A 40 34.73 5.18 -5.68
C PHE A 40 35.61 4.17 -4.93
N LYS A 41 36.73 3.73 -5.52
CA LYS A 41 37.70 2.85 -4.83
C LYS A 41 38.28 3.52 -3.59
N LYS A 42 38.68 4.79 -3.69
CA LYS A 42 39.21 5.57 -2.55
C LYS A 42 38.15 5.71 -1.46
N PHE A 43 36.92 6.06 -1.83
CA PHE A 43 35.80 6.17 -0.90
C PHE A 43 35.54 4.87 -0.15
N VAL A 44 35.48 3.73 -0.85
CA VAL A 44 35.28 2.41 -0.22
C VAL A 44 36.45 2.04 0.70
N ALA A 45 37.68 2.33 0.30
CA ALA A 45 38.87 2.08 1.12
C ALA A 45 38.89 2.93 2.40
N LEU A 46 38.43 4.19 2.35
CA LEU A 46 38.28 5.05 3.52
C LEU A 46 37.21 4.55 4.49
N LEU A 47 36.12 3.99 3.97
CA LEU A 47 35.06 3.40 4.81
C LEU A 47 35.47 2.07 5.44
N ASN A 48 36.16 1.22 4.68
CA ASN A 48 36.62 -0.10 5.14
C ASN A 48 37.79 -0.59 4.30
N SER A 49 39.01 -0.32 4.78
CA SER A 49 40.24 -0.67 4.09
C SER A 49 40.49 -2.17 3.98
N SER A 50 39.90 -2.99 4.86
CA SER A 50 39.96 -4.46 4.78
C SER A 50 39.04 -5.05 3.72
N TYR A 51 38.19 -4.26 3.05
CA TYR A 51 37.31 -4.73 1.98
C TYR A 51 37.89 -4.41 0.59
N SER A 52 38.07 -5.45 -0.21
CA SER A 52 38.48 -5.33 -1.61
C SER A 52 37.27 -5.46 -2.52
N LEU A 53 37.04 -4.44 -3.35
CA LEU A 53 35.97 -4.45 -4.35
C LEU A 53 36.13 -5.63 -5.33
N PRO A 54 35.03 -6.31 -5.70
CA PRO A 54 35.06 -7.33 -6.75
C PRO A 54 35.38 -6.70 -8.11
N THR A 55 36.03 -7.48 -8.98
CA THR A 55 36.29 -7.02 -10.35
C THR A 55 34.99 -6.90 -11.14
N ARG A 56 34.99 -6.08 -12.19
CA ARG A 56 33.86 -6.02 -13.15
C ARG A 56 33.50 -7.41 -13.69
N LYS A 57 34.50 -8.26 -13.94
CA LYS A 57 34.29 -9.64 -14.41
C LYS A 57 33.55 -10.46 -13.35
N THR A 58 34.02 -10.43 -12.10
CA THR A 58 33.38 -11.10 -10.96
C THR A 58 31.94 -10.63 -10.76
N LEU A 59 31.68 -9.31 -10.82
CA LEU A 59 30.33 -8.76 -10.74
C LEU A 59 29.43 -9.29 -11.87
N SER A 60 29.91 -9.21 -13.11
CA SER A 60 29.13 -9.55 -14.29
C SER A 60 28.88 -11.05 -14.43
N GLU A 61 29.90 -11.88 -14.20
CA GLU A 61 29.88 -13.31 -14.54
C GLU A 61 29.51 -14.21 -13.37
N SER A 62 29.66 -13.75 -12.13
CA SER A 62 29.38 -14.57 -10.93
C SER A 62 28.31 -13.95 -10.04
N LEU A 63 28.56 -12.76 -9.48
CA LEU A 63 27.68 -12.18 -8.45
C LEU A 63 26.29 -11.80 -8.97
N LEU A 64 26.22 -11.18 -10.16
CA LEU A 64 24.95 -10.79 -10.77
C LEU A 64 24.09 -12.02 -11.13
N PRO A 65 24.58 -13.05 -11.85
CA PRO A 65 23.83 -14.29 -12.09
C PRO A 65 23.39 -14.98 -10.81
N GLN A 66 24.26 -15.08 -9.81
CA GLN A 66 23.92 -15.72 -8.54
C GLN A 66 22.79 -14.96 -7.83
N ARG A 67 22.86 -13.64 -7.76
CA ARG A 67 21.81 -12.81 -7.14
C ARG A 67 20.49 -12.91 -7.89
N TYR A 68 20.54 -12.93 -9.22
CA TYR A 68 19.36 -13.11 -10.07
C TYR A 68 18.69 -14.47 -9.80
N LEU A 69 19.45 -15.57 -9.78
CA LEU A 69 18.89 -16.90 -9.53
C LEU A 69 18.28 -17.01 -8.14
N GLN A 70 18.94 -16.48 -7.11
CA GLN A 70 18.41 -16.44 -5.75
C GLN A 70 17.07 -15.69 -5.68
N LEU A 71 17.02 -14.48 -6.24
CA LEU A 71 15.80 -13.68 -6.24
C LEU A 71 14.71 -14.31 -7.10
N LYS A 72 15.07 -14.94 -8.22
CA LYS A 72 14.12 -15.63 -9.10
C LYS A 72 13.41 -16.77 -8.37
N GLU A 73 14.16 -17.60 -7.63
CA GLU A 73 13.54 -18.66 -6.83
C GLU A 73 12.67 -18.10 -5.71
N GLN A 74 13.08 -17.00 -5.07
CA GLN A 74 12.25 -16.30 -4.08
C GLN A 74 10.93 -15.82 -4.69
N VAL A 75 11.00 -15.07 -5.79
CA VAL A 75 9.81 -14.54 -6.49
C VAL A 75 8.92 -15.68 -6.99
N LYS A 76 9.51 -16.78 -7.49
CA LYS A 76 8.75 -17.96 -7.91
C LYS A 76 7.97 -18.59 -6.75
N ASN A 77 8.59 -18.71 -5.58
CA ASN A 77 7.95 -19.21 -4.36
C ASN A 77 6.90 -18.23 -3.81
N GLU A 78 7.05 -16.93 -4.02
CA GLU A 78 6.03 -15.93 -3.66
C GLU A 78 4.83 -16.04 -4.61
N ILE A 79 5.06 -16.03 -5.93
CA ILE A 79 3.99 -16.12 -6.94
C ILE A 79 3.23 -17.44 -6.84
N SER A 80 3.88 -18.55 -6.49
CA SER A 80 3.21 -19.85 -6.35
C SER A 80 2.14 -19.89 -5.25
N LYS A 81 2.15 -18.92 -4.34
CA LYS A 81 1.13 -18.77 -3.29
C LYS A 81 -0.08 -17.97 -3.77
N ALA A 82 0.02 -17.28 -4.90
CA ALA A 82 -1.06 -16.45 -5.41
C ALA A 82 -2.16 -17.33 -6.02
N PRO A 83 -3.44 -17.11 -5.65
CA PRO A 83 -4.56 -17.88 -6.22
C PRO A 83 -4.83 -17.52 -7.69
N ALA A 84 -4.47 -16.29 -8.09
CA ALA A 84 -4.63 -15.80 -9.46
C ALA A 84 -3.52 -14.77 -9.76
N VAL A 85 -3.18 -14.67 -11.04
CA VAL A 85 -2.18 -13.73 -11.57
C VAL A 85 -2.76 -13.04 -12.79
N CYS A 86 -2.62 -11.72 -12.86
CA CYS A 86 -2.86 -10.92 -14.06
C CYS A 86 -1.54 -10.64 -14.75
N ILE A 87 -1.48 -10.75 -16.08
CA ILE A 87 -0.27 -10.49 -16.85
C ILE A 87 -0.49 -9.24 -17.70
N THR A 88 0.46 -8.32 -17.62
CA THR A 88 0.56 -7.19 -18.55
C THR A 88 1.86 -7.31 -19.33
N THR A 89 1.78 -7.10 -20.64
CA THR A 89 2.96 -7.12 -21.52
C THR A 89 3.16 -5.78 -22.18
N ASP A 90 4.41 -5.39 -22.32
CA ASP A 90 4.80 -4.20 -23.09
C ASP A 90 6.09 -4.51 -23.87
N SER A 91 6.28 -3.86 -25.00
CA SER A 91 7.41 -4.09 -25.88
C SER A 91 8.06 -2.79 -26.32
N TRP A 92 9.39 -2.75 -26.35
CA TRP A 92 10.16 -1.61 -26.82
C TRP A 92 11.37 -2.04 -27.64
N THR A 93 11.85 -1.13 -28.47
CA THR A 93 13.12 -1.30 -29.18
C THR A 93 14.19 -0.48 -28.48
N SER A 94 15.30 -1.10 -28.13
CA SER A 94 16.45 -0.43 -27.53
C SER A 94 17.17 0.46 -28.53
N TYR A 95 18.03 1.35 -28.03
CA TYR A 95 18.90 2.18 -28.87
C TYR A 95 19.84 1.37 -29.79
N ASN A 96 20.13 0.12 -29.43
CA ASN A 96 20.93 -0.79 -30.26
C ASN A 96 20.07 -1.58 -31.27
N ASN A 97 18.82 -1.16 -31.51
CA ASN A 97 17.85 -1.79 -32.40
C ASN A 97 17.49 -3.25 -32.04
N GLU A 98 17.72 -3.65 -30.78
CA GLU A 98 17.22 -4.90 -30.22
C GLU A 98 15.83 -4.71 -29.64
N SER A 99 14.88 -5.57 -30.00
CA SER A 99 13.52 -5.56 -29.44
C SER A 99 13.47 -6.33 -28.12
N PHE A 100 12.80 -5.75 -27.14
CA PHE A 100 12.54 -6.31 -25.83
C PHE A 100 11.04 -6.41 -25.59
N ILE A 101 10.63 -7.47 -24.90
CA ILE A 101 9.29 -7.61 -24.34
C ILE A 101 9.43 -7.78 -22.83
N ALA A 102 8.70 -6.98 -22.08
CA ALA A 102 8.52 -7.17 -20.65
C ALA A 102 7.18 -7.85 -20.40
N ILE A 103 7.21 -8.81 -19.49
CA ILE A 103 6.04 -9.48 -18.95
C ILE A 103 6.02 -9.15 -17.46
N THR A 104 4.99 -8.45 -17.00
CA THR A 104 4.79 -8.14 -15.59
C THR A 104 3.62 -8.97 -15.08
N ALA A 105 3.87 -9.74 -14.02
CA ALA A 105 2.85 -10.49 -13.31
C ALA A 105 2.39 -9.69 -12.09
N HIS A 106 1.08 -9.45 -12.00
CA HIS A 106 0.43 -8.78 -10.88
C HIS A 106 -0.41 -9.80 -10.13
N TYR A 107 -0.28 -9.83 -8.81
CA TYR A 107 -1.05 -10.71 -7.95
C TYR A 107 -1.37 -10.01 -6.63
N ILE A 108 -2.38 -10.52 -5.94
CA ILE A 108 -2.78 -10.04 -4.63
C ILE A 108 -2.19 -10.98 -3.58
N ASP A 109 -1.32 -10.43 -2.73
CA ASP A 109 -0.91 -11.09 -1.49
C ASP A 109 -2.00 -10.87 -0.44
N LEU A 110 -2.89 -11.86 -0.30
CA LEU A 110 -3.99 -11.79 0.66
C LEU A 110 -3.49 -11.60 2.09
N GLU A 111 -2.33 -12.18 2.43
CA GLU A 111 -1.78 -12.09 3.78
C GLU A 111 -1.43 -10.63 4.14
N ALA A 112 -0.79 -9.94 3.19
CA ALA A 112 -0.41 -8.54 3.30
C ALA A 112 -1.64 -7.61 3.25
N VAL A 113 -2.63 -7.91 2.40
CA VAL A 113 -3.87 -7.12 2.28
C VAL A 113 -4.68 -7.18 3.56
N GLU A 114 -4.88 -8.36 4.15
CA GLU A 114 -5.62 -8.51 5.42
C GLU A 114 -4.91 -7.88 6.61
N SER A 115 -3.58 -7.76 6.56
CA SER A 115 -2.79 -7.12 7.61
C SER A 115 -2.87 -5.59 7.53
N ASN A 116 -3.21 -5.05 6.35
CA ASN A 116 -3.39 -3.62 6.17
C ASN A 116 -4.78 -3.20 6.69
N THR A 117 -4.79 -2.37 7.72
CA THR A 117 -6.02 -1.90 8.38
C THR A 117 -7.01 -1.26 7.42
N LEU A 118 -6.55 -0.51 6.42
CA LEU A 118 -7.43 0.17 5.48
C LEU A 118 -8.15 -0.82 4.55
N TYR A 119 -7.44 -1.82 4.02
CA TYR A 119 -8.08 -2.85 3.20
C TYR A 119 -8.96 -3.77 4.04
N ALA A 120 -8.48 -4.22 5.19
CA ALA A 120 -9.23 -5.08 6.09
C ALA A 120 -10.56 -4.44 6.52
N GLU A 121 -10.55 -3.19 6.98
CA GLU A 121 -11.78 -2.48 7.35
C GLU A 121 -12.71 -2.29 6.14
N SER A 122 -12.16 -2.00 4.96
CA SER A 122 -12.98 -1.84 3.74
C SER A 122 -13.63 -3.15 3.32
N THR A 123 -12.93 -4.29 3.46
CA THR A 123 -13.49 -5.62 3.23
C THR A 123 -14.63 -5.94 4.20
N ILE A 124 -14.47 -5.59 5.48
CA ILE A 124 -15.54 -5.76 6.49
C ILE A 124 -16.77 -4.92 6.12
N LEU A 125 -16.55 -3.68 5.71
CA LEU A 125 -17.62 -2.72 5.37
C LEU A 125 -18.24 -2.96 3.99
N ASP A 126 -17.68 -3.83 3.16
CA ASP A 126 -18.36 -4.27 1.94
C ASP A 126 -19.41 -5.33 2.31
N PRO A 127 -20.71 -5.05 2.12
CA PRO A 127 -21.79 -5.93 2.54
C PRO A 127 -21.78 -7.29 1.80
N ARG A 128 -21.04 -7.40 0.69
CA ARG A 128 -20.89 -8.64 -0.10
C ARG A 128 -19.82 -9.58 0.46
N PHE A 129 -18.89 -9.07 1.27
CA PHE A 129 -17.76 -9.84 1.79
C PHE A 129 -17.81 -9.99 3.31
N LYS A 130 -17.87 -8.87 4.05
CA LYS A 130 -17.81 -8.86 5.52
C LYS A 130 -16.65 -9.73 6.04
N GLY A 131 -16.89 -10.51 7.10
CA GLY A 131 -15.91 -11.47 7.62
C GLY A 131 -15.58 -12.64 6.67
N LYS A 132 -16.43 -12.94 5.67
CA LYS A 132 -16.16 -14.00 4.68
C LYS A 132 -15.10 -13.62 3.64
N GLY A 133 -14.69 -12.35 3.59
CA GLY A 133 -13.58 -11.88 2.76
C GLY A 133 -12.19 -12.19 3.33
N PHE A 134 -12.11 -12.76 4.53
CA PHE A 134 -10.84 -13.09 5.20
C PHE A 134 -10.55 -14.58 5.12
N CYS A 135 -9.29 -14.92 4.86
CA CYS A 135 -8.70 -16.25 4.99
C CYS A 135 -8.21 -16.52 6.42
N ASP A 136 -7.84 -15.48 7.18
CA ASP A 136 -7.35 -15.56 8.56
C ASP A 136 -8.32 -14.89 9.54
N GLU A 137 -8.93 -15.71 10.40
CA GLU A 137 -9.91 -15.27 11.40
C GLU A 137 -9.31 -14.30 12.43
N SER A 138 -8.04 -14.47 12.81
CA SER A 138 -7.37 -13.57 13.76
C SER A 138 -7.20 -12.16 13.20
N LYS A 139 -7.02 -12.04 11.88
CA LYS A 139 -6.93 -10.73 11.20
C LYS A 139 -8.28 -10.06 11.12
N TYR A 140 -9.32 -10.84 10.83
CA TYR A 140 -10.70 -10.36 10.88
C TYR A 140 -11.05 -9.82 12.26
N GLU A 141 -10.79 -10.57 13.34
CA GLU A 141 -11.08 -10.15 14.70
C GLU A 141 -10.36 -8.85 15.07
N ARG A 142 -9.05 -8.75 14.75
CA ARG A 142 -8.28 -7.52 14.99
C ARG A 142 -8.80 -6.33 14.20
N ALA A 143 -9.15 -6.54 12.93
CA ALA A 143 -9.71 -5.49 12.08
C ALA A 143 -11.10 -5.04 12.57
N LEU A 144 -11.94 -5.98 13.00
CA LEU A 144 -13.25 -5.70 13.57
C LEU A 144 -13.15 -4.92 14.88
N ALA A 145 -12.23 -5.31 15.78
CA ALA A 145 -11.98 -4.57 17.01
C ALA A 145 -11.50 -3.14 16.74
N SER A 146 -10.58 -2.97 15.78
CA SER A 146 -10.13 -1.65 15.31
C SER A 146 -11.30 -0.82 14.75
N LEU A 147 -12.15 -1.43 13.92
CA LEU A 147 -13.32 -0.76 13.34
C LEU A 147 -14.29 -0.30 14.42
N LYS A 148 -14.65 -1.18 15.37
CA LYS A 148 -15.54 -0.87 16.50
C LYS A 148 -15.01 0.30 17.33
N LEU A 149 -13.72 0.31 17.64
CA LEU A 149 -13.10 1.41 18.38
C LEU A 149 -13.22 2.74 17.62
N LYS A 150 -12.93 2.73 16.31
CA LYS A 150 -12.95 3.94 15.49
C LYS A 150 -14.36 4.48 15.26
N VAL A 151 -15.34 3.60 14.99
CA VAL A 151 -16.75 3.97 14.79
C VAL A 151 -17.37 4.42 16.11
N GLY A 152 -17.07 3.74 17.23
CA GLY A 152 -17.53 4.15 18.56
C GLY A 152 -16.99 5.51 19.00
N ALA A 153 -15.83 5.94 18.50
CA ALA A 153 -15.29 7.27 18.75
C ALA A 153 -15.85 8.36 17.82
N MET A 154 -16.67 8.01 16.82
CA MET A 154 -17.26 8.99 15.91
C MET A 154 -18.45 9.69 16.54
N ARG A 155 -18.55 11.00 16.30
CA ARG A 155 -19.71 11.80 16.63
C ARG A 155 -20.38 12.20 15.32
N ILE A 156 -21.70 12.01 15.23
CA ILE A 156 -22.48 12.60 14.16
C ILE A 156 -22.61 14.08 14.52
N HIS A 157 -21.86 14.93 13.84
CA HIS A 157 -22.21 16.35 13.83
C HIS A 157 -23.60 16.46 13.19
N ALA A 158 -24.55 17.06 13.91
CA ALA A 158 -25.81 17.48 13.31
C ALA A 158 -25.49 18.24 12.02
N PRO A 159 -26.28 18.08 10.94
CA PRO A 159 -26.02 18.79 9.71
C PRO A 159 -25.89 20.28 10.05
N GLU A 160 -24.74 20.88 9.76
CA GLU A 160 -24.66 22.33 9.68
C GLU A 160 -25.78 22.72 8.73
N SER A 161 -26.78 23.42 9.28
CA SER A 161 -27.76 24.14 8.48
C SER A 161 -26.95 25.09 7.62
N THR A 162 -26.63 24.68 6.41
CA THR A 162 -26.24 25.58 5.33
C THR A 162 -27.32 26.66 5.32
N PRO A 163 -26.98 27.94 5.46
CA PRO A 163 -27.98 28.99 5.36
C PRO A 163 -28.46 28.96 3.91
N ILE A 164 -29.62 28.34 3.69
CA ILE A 164 -30.37 28.50 2.46
C ILE A 164 -30.72 29.98 2.42
N ARG A 165 -30.08 30.69 1.49
CA ARG A 165 -30.38 32.09 1.18
C ARG A 165 -31.68 32.12 0.40
N THR A 166 -32.81 31.98 1.08
CA THR A 166 -34.12 32.33 0.55
C THR A 166 -34.33 33.82 0.75
N GLU A 167 -34.52 34.54 -0.35
CA GLU A 167 -34.98 35.93 -0.31
C GLU A 167 -36.32 36.01 0.46
N PRO A 168 -36.51 36.99 1.36
CA PRO A 168 -37.72 37.06 2.15
C PRO A 168 -38.88 37.63 1.31
N ILE A 169 -39.94 36.83 1.18
CA ILE A 169 -41.29 37.33 0.87
C ILE A 169 -41.81 38.03 2.14
N PRO A 170 -42.36 39.26 2.06
CA PRO A 170 -42.89 39.94 3.24
C PRO A 170 -44.26 39.36 3.61
N ILE A 171 -44.32 38.67 4.75
CA ILE A 171 -45.56 38.30 5.46
C ILE A 171 -45.38 38.75 6.92
N PRO A 172 -46.42 39.32 7.58
CA PRO A 172 -46.23 40.20 8.71
C PRO A 172 -45.64 39.50 9.93
N SER A 173 -44.76 40.22 10.62
CA SER A 173 -44.19 39.90 11.93
C SER A 173 -45.24 39.40 12.93
N SER A 174 -45.32 38.08 13.10
CA SER A 174 -45.69 37.48 14.39
C SER A 174 -44.39 37.15 15.10
N SER A 175 -44.05 37.97 16.09
CA SER A 175 -43.08 37.65 17.13
C SER A 175 -43.42 36.28 17.72
N THR A 176 -42.70 35.24 17.34
CA THR A 176 -42.71 33.97 18.07
C THR A 176 -41.89 34.16 19.34
N ASN A 177 -42.50 34.86 20.30
CA ASN A 177 -42.19 34.62 21.71
C ASN A 177 -42.35 33.11 21.91
N LYS A 178 -41.24 32.40 22.15
CA LYS A 178 -41.30 31.04 22.67
C LYS A 178 -41.93 31.18 24.05
N GLU A 179 -43.24 31.04 24.14
CA GLU A 179 -43.88 30.86 25.44
C GLU A 179 -43.25 29.62 26.10
N PRO A 180 -42.93 29.68 27.39
CA PRO A 180 -42.45 28.51 28.11
C PRO A 180 -43.55 27.44 28.03
N SER A 181 -43.30 26.41 27.22
CA SER A 181 -44.11 25.20 27.23
C SER A 181 -44.10 24.65 28.65
N ILE A 182 -45.22 24.11 29.13
CA ILE A 182 -45.27 23.32 30.39
C ILE A 182 -44.23 22.19 30.37
N TRP A 183 -43.83 21.78 29.17
CA TRP A 183 -42.83 20.76 28.94
C TRP A 183 -41.40 21.29 28.84
N SER A 184 -41.11 22.59 29.01
CA SER A 184 -39.74 23.12 28.87
C SER A 184 -38.76 22.41 29.79
N ASP A 185 -39.15 22.22 31.04
CA ASP A 185 -38.30 21.62 32.07
C ASP A 185 -38.18 20.11 31.85
N PHE A 186 -39.25 19.48 31.36
CA PHE A 186 -39.24 18.07 30.95
C PHE A 186 -38.41 17.84 29.69
N ASP A 187 -38.48 18.72 28.71
CA ASP A 187 -37.73 18.66 27.45
C ASP A 187 -36.24 18.89 27.73
N GLU A 188 -35.90 19.77 28.68
CA GLU A 188 -34.53 20.00 29.15
C GLU A 188 -33.99 18.81 29.97
N GLU A 189 -34.82 18.23 30.85
CA GLU A 189 -34.50 17.00 31.58
C GLU A 189 -34.32 15.82 30.62
N VAL A 190 -35.22 15.61 29.67
CA VAL A 190 -35.13 14.56 28.64
C VAL A 190 -33.92 14.79 27.74
N ALA A 191 -33.63 16.03 27.33
CA ALA A 191 -32.42 16.34 26.56
C ALA A 191 -31.13 16.03 27.34
N SER A 192 -31.15 16.21 28.67
CA SER A 192 -30.04 15.83 29.55
C SER A 192 -29.93 14.32 29.79
N LEU A 193 -31.04 13.58 29.62
CA LEU A 193 -31.11 12.12 29.74
C LEU A 193 -30.78 11.39 28.44
N VAL A 194 -30.89 12.04 27.26
CA VAL A 194 -30.41 11.47 26.00
C VAL A 194 -28.89 11.34 26.12
N PRO A 195 -28.34 10.11 26.15
CA PRO A 195 -26.90 9.96 26.12
C PRO A 195 -26.42 10.58 24.80
N GLU A 196 -25.54 11.57 24.85
CA GLU A 196 -24.78 12.00 23.67
C GLU A 196 -24.12 10.74 23.09
N ASN A 197 -24.70 10.17 22.04
CA ASN A 197 -24.42 8.84 21.48
C ASN A 197 -23.14 8.21 22.03
N SER A 198 -23.31 7.40 23.09
CA SER A 198 -22.19 6.80 23.80
C SER A 198 -21.40 5.91 22.84
N THR A 199 -20.12 5.71 23.11
CA THR A 199 -19.26 4.77 22.37
C THR A 199 -19.94 3.41 22.13
N ALA A 200 -20.85 3.00 23.02
CA ALA A 200 -21.67 1.80 22.89
C ALA A 200 -22.61 1.82 21.66
N ALA A 201 -23.19 2.97 21.31
CA ALA A 201 -24.08 3.10 20.14
C ALA A 201 -23.36 2.73 18.83
N GLY A 202 -22.13 3.24 18.63
CA GLY A 202 -21.33 2.90 17.46
C GLY A 202 -20.88 1.44 17.43
N ILE A 203 -20.56 0.86 18.59
CA ILE A 203 -20.21 -0.57 18.68
C ILE A 203 -21.41 -1.45 18.33
N VAL A 204 -22.58 -1.15 18.89
CA VAL A 204 -23.84 -1.87 18.62
C VAL A 204 -24.23 -1.76 17.14
N GLU A 205 -24.03 -0.59 16.53
CA GLU A 205 -24.29 -0.38 15.11
C GLU A 205 -23.43 -1.29 14.22
N VAL A 206 -22.13 -1.41 14.53
CA VAL A 206 -21.23 -2.35 13.84
C VAL A 206 -21.69 -3.80 14.04
N ASP A 207 -22.02 -4.19 15.26
CA ASP A 207 -22.48 -5.57 15.55
C ASP A 207 -23.76 -5.92 14.78
N LYS A 208 -24.73 -4.99 14.73
CA LYS A 208 -25.96 -5.16 13.95
C LYS A 208 -25.67 -5.31 12.46
N TYR A 209 -24.74 -4.52 11.90
CA TYR A 209 -24.34 -4.63 10.50
C TYR A 209 -23.68 -5.99 10.18
N ILE A 210 -22.83 -6.50 11.07
CA ILE A 210 -22.16 -7.80 10.87
C ILE A 210 -23.16 -8.96 10.86
N GLN A 211 -24.23 -8.87 11.65
CA GLN A 211 -25.29 -9.89 11.72
C GLN A 211 -26.25 -9.87 10.52
N GLU A 212 -26.33 -8.78 9.76
CA GLU A 212 -27.14 -8.75 8.53
C GLU A 212 -26.67 -9.81 7.52
N PRO A 213 -27.58 -10.32 6.68
CA PRO A 213 -27.20 -11.24 5.61
C PRO A 213 -26.15 -10.62 4.67
N ILE A 214 -25.34 -11.48 4.08
CA ILE A 214 -24.37 -11.09 3.06
C ILE A 214 -25.12 -10.70 1.80
N LEU A 215 -24.78 -9.53 1.25
CA LEU A 215 -25.34 -9.04 0.01
C LEU A 215 -24.87 -9.89 -1.17
N HIS A 216 -25.74 -10.16 -2.13
CA HIS A 216 -25.36 -10.93 -3.31
C HIS A 216 -24.25 -10.21 -4.10
N ARG A 217 -23.30 -10.98 -4.63
CA ARG A 217 -22.09 -10.45 -5.29
C ARG A 217 -22.35 -9.50 -6.47
N LEU A 218 -23.49 -9.66 -7.14
CA LEU A 218 -23.86 -8.87 -8.32
C LEU A 218 -24.66 -7.61 -7.98
N GLU A 219 -25.02 -7.41 -6.71
CA GLU A 219 -25.74 -6.22 -6.27
C GLU A 219 -24.78 -5.05 -5.99
N ASP A 220 -25.34 -3.83 -5.99
CA ASP A 220 -24.58 -2.60 -5.77
C ASP A 220 -24.44 -2.29 -4.26
N PRO A 221 -23.22 -2.38 -3.69
CA PRO A 221 -22.99 -2.06 -2.29
C PRO A 221 -23.21 -0.56 -1.98
N LEU A 222 -23.03 0.34 -2.94
CA LEU A 222 -23.23 1.78 -2.72
C LEU A 222 -24.72 2.10 -2.53
N LEU A 223 -25.56 1.53 -3.39
CA LEU A 223 -27.02 1.63 -3.25
C LEU A 223 -27.49 1.02 -1.93
N TRP A 224 -26.90 -0.13 -1.53
CA TRP A 224 -27.20 -0.79 -0.26
C TRP A 224 -26.91 0.13 0.93
N TRP A 225 -25.72 0.74 0.96
CA TRP A 225 -25.32 1.69 2.01
C TRP A 225 -26.21 2.94 2.01
N HIS A 226 -26.54 3.48 0.84
CA HIS A 226 -27.39 4.67 0.74
C HIS A 226 -28.80 4.42 1.28
N THR A 227 -29.38 3.26 0.97
CA THR A 227 -30.72 2.86 1.44
C THR A 227 -30.76 2.66 2.96
N ARG A 228 -29.63 2.29 3.57
CA ARG A 228 -29.52 1.99 5.00
C ARG A 228 -28.83 3.08 5.82
N LYS A 229 -28.58 4.27 5.24
CA LYS A 229 -27.91 5.38 5.93
C LYS A 229 -28.60 5.82 7.22
N SER A 230 -29.93 5.67 7.31
CA SER A 230 -30.71 5.98 8.52
C SER A 230 -30.61 4.88 9.57
N VAL A 231 -30.35 3.63 9.15
CA VAL A 231 -30.20 2.47 10.04
C VAL A 231 -28.78 2.41 10.60
N TYR A 232 -27.78 2.81 9.80
CA TYR A 232 -26.36 2.80 10.15
C TYR A 232 -25.72 4.17 9.91
N PRO A 233 -26.09 5.23 10.67
CA PRO A 233 -25.62 6.58 10.39
C PRO A 233 -24.12 6.79 10.67
N LEU A 234 -23.55 6.19 11.73
CA LEU A 234 -22.12 6.31 12.04
C LEU A 234 -21.27 5.52 11.04
N LEU A 235 -21.69 4.31 10.73
CA LEU A 235 -21.01 3.43 9.80
C LEU A 235 -21.09 3.96 8.36
N TYR A 236 -22.21 4.60 7.99
CA TYR A 236 -22.35 5.29 6.72
C TYR A 236 -21.36 6.45 6.57
N GLN A 237 -21.14 7.25 7.61
CA GLN A 237 -20.09 8.27 7.59
C GLN A 237 -18.69 7.67 7.51
N TYR A 238 -18.47 6.52 8.15
CA TYR A 238 -17.19 5.81 8.12
C TYR A 238 -16.88 5.25 6.72
N ILE A 239 -17.85 4.57 6.08
CA ILE A 239 -17.65 3.96 4.76
C ILE A 239 -17.36 5.01 3.69
N LEU A 240 -17.95 6.21 3.76
CA LEU A 240 -17.62 7.31 2.85
C LEU A 240 -16.13 7.70 2.90
N LYS A 241 -15.45 7.52 4.04
CA LYS A 241 -14.00 7.73 4.17
C LYS A 241 -13.18 6.57 3.59
N ARG A 242 -13.78 5.40 3.35
CA ARG A 242 -13.15 4.17 2.87
C ARG A 242 -13.42 3.88 1.39
N LEU A 243 -14.46 4.44 0.78
CA LEU A 243 -14.83 4.21 -0.62
C LEU A 243 -13.86 4.79 -1.67
N ASN A 244 -12.86 5.58 -1.26
CA ASN A 244 -11.92 6.24 -2.17
C ASN A 244 -10.64 5.42 -2.47
N ILE A 245 -10.69 4.10 -2.29
CA ILE A 245 -9.53 3.25 -2.53
C ILE A 245 -9.41 2.98 -4.03
N VAL A 246 -8.50 3.69 -4.67
CA VAL A 246 -8.17 3.46 -6.08
C VAL A 246 -7.39 2.14 -6.20
N ALA A 247 -7.90 1.20 -6.99
CA ALA A 247 -7.13 0.05 -7.45
C ALA A 247 -6.10 0.54 -8.50
N THR A 248 -4.98 1.11 -8.07
CA THR A 248 -4.02 1.71 -9.02
C THR A 248 -3.23 0.64 -9.76
N SER A 249 -3.36 0.60 -11.09
CA SER A 249 -2.57 -0.21 -12.05
C SER A 249 -1.25 0.44 -12.49
N VAL A 250 -0.73 1.40 -11.71
CA VAL A 250 0.50 2.18 -11.98
C VAL A 250 1.84 1.39 -12.03
N PRO A 251 1.99 0.10 -11.61
CA PRO A 251 3.32 -0.53 -11.57
C PRO A 251 4.02 -0.70 -12.93
N CYS A 252 3.28 -0.93 -14.02
CA CYS A 252 3.89 -1.25 -15.31
C CYS A 252 4.67 -0.05 -15.88
N GLU A 253 4.07 1.14 -15.95
CA GLU A 253 4.72 2.37 -16.44
C GLU A 253 6.01 2.74 -15.69
N ARG A 254 6.06 2.46 -14.38
CA ARG A 254 7.24 2.73 -13.55
C ARG A 254 8.40 1.78 -13.86
N ILE A 255 8.14 0.52 -14.19
CA ILE A 255 9.18 -0.41 -14.66
C ILE A 255 9.78 0.08 -15.98
N PHE A 256 8.98 0.72 -16.84
CA PHE A 256 9.41 1.20 -18.16
C PHE A 256 10.23 2.48 -18.12
N SER A 257 9.85 3.46 -17.28
CA SER A 257 10.70 4.63 -17.01
C SER A 257 12.07 4.18 -16.44
N LYS A 258 12.05 3.19 -15.55
CA LYS A 258 13.24 2.56 -14.96
C LYS A 258 14.07 1.75 -15.98
N ALA A 259 13.43 1.14 -16.98
CA ALA A 259 14.13 0.42 -18.04
C ALA A 259 14.89 1.38 -18.97
N GLY A 260 14.32 2.55 -19.27
CA GLY A 260 15.02 3.63 -19.98
C GLY A 260 16.29 4.08 -19.25
N LEU A 261 16.25 4.19 -17.91
CA LEU A 261 17.42 4.52 -17.08
C LEU A 261 18.45 3.38 -17.02
N THR A 262 17.99 2.13 -17.06
CA THR A 262 18.87 0.94 -17.12
C THR A 262 19.67 0.90 -18.42
N LEU A 263 19.12 1.45 -19.51
CA LEU A 263 19.73 1.59 -20.84
C LEU A 263 20.25 3.01 -21.11
N THR A 264 20.75 3.70 -20.09
CA THR A 264 21.48 4.97 -20.26
C THR A 264 22.73 4.80 -21.15
N ASP A 265 23.21 5.90 -21.74
CA ASP A 265 24.43 5.93 -22.59
C ASP A 265 25.63 5.21 -21.98
N ARG A 266 25.75 5.24 -20.65
CA ARG A 266 26.82 4.60 -19.86
C ARG A 266 26.73 3.07 -19.80
N ARG A 267 25.64 2.45 -20.24
CA ARG A 267 25.38 1.00 -20.22
C ARG A 267 25.17 0.37 -21.61
N ARG A 268 25.46 1.11 -22.69
CA ARG A 268 25.21 0.73 -24.09
C ARG A 268 25.84 -0.60 -24.57
N ARG A 269 26.84 -1.13 -23.86
CA ARG A 269 27.55 -2.38 -24.20
C ARG A 269 27.07 -3.62 -23.43
N LEU A 270 26.01 -3.52 -22.62
CA LEU A 270 25.45 -4.68 -21.93
C LEU A 270 24.69 -5.57 -22.91
N LYS A 271 24.97 -6.87 -22.88
CA LYS A 271 24.18 -7.88 -23.61
C LYS A 271 22.77 -7.96 -23.04
N ALA A 272 21.76 -8.24 -23.87
CA ALA A 272 20.36 -8.38 -23.48
C ALA A 272 20.15 -9.24 -22.21
N ALA A 273 20.86 -10.36 -22.09
CA ALA A 273 20.79 -11.24 -20.90
C ALA A 273 21.16 -10.52 -19.58
N LYS A 274 22.14 -9.62 -19.60
CA LYS A 274 22.55 -8.86 -18.40
C LYS A 274 21.59 -7.73 -18.08
N VAL A 275 21.02 -7.10 -19.11
CA VAL A 275 19.96 -6.11 -18.96
C VAL A 275 18.75 -6.76 -18.28
N SER A 276 18.32 -7.93 -18.76
CA SER A 276 17.22 -8.69 -18.16
C SER A 276 17.47 -9.02 -16.67
N MET A 277 18.66 -9.49 -16.31
CA MET A 277 19.01 -9.77 -14.90
C MET A 277 18.95 -8.51 -14.03
N LEU A 278 19.49 -7.38 -14.50
CA LEU A 278 19.48 -6.12 -13.76
C LEU A 278 18.06 -5.57 -13.57
N LEU A 279 17.23 -5.61 -14.62
CA LEU A 279 15.83 -5.20 -14.56
C LEU A 279 15.03 -6.07 -13.60
N PHE A 280 15.23 -7.39 -13.65
CA PHE A 280 14.57 -8.33 -12.75
C PHE A 280 14.93 -8.05 -11.30
N ILE A 281 16.21 -7.87 -10.99
CA ILE A 281 16.67 -7.54 -9.63
C ILE A 281 16.12 -6.17 -9.19
N GLY A 282 16.26 -5.14 -10.03
CA GLY A 282 15.81 -3.79 -9.68
C GLY A 282 14.31 -3.68 -9.43
N SER A 283 13.50 -4.54 -10.07
CA SER A 283 12.03 -4.51 -9.97
C SER A 283 11.47 -5.36 -8.82
N ASN A 284 12.12 -6.48 -8.48
CA ASN A 284 11.56 -7.46 -7.54
C ASN A 284 12.23 -7.48 -6.16
N LEU A 285 13.32 -6.74 -5.98
CA LEU A 285 14.01 -6.66 -4.70
C LEU A 285 13.30 -5.62 -3.82
N LYS A 286 12.62 -6.07 -2.77
CA LYS A 286 11.90 -5.23 -1.79
C LYS A 286 12.86 -4.25 -1.12
#